data_AF-A0A7G8EMZ0-F1
#
_entry.id   AF-A0A7G8EMZ0-F1
#
_cell.length_a   1.000
_cell.length_b   1.000
_cell.length_c   1.000
_cell.angle_alpha   90.00
_cell.angle_beta   90.00
_cell.angle_gamma   90.00
#
_symmetry.space_group_name_H-M   'P 1'
#
loop_
_entity.id
_entity.type
_entity.pdbx_description
1 polymer ?
#
loop_
_entity_poly.entity_id
_entity_poly.type
_entity_poly.pdbx_seq_one_letter_code
_entity_poly.pdbx_strand_id
1 'polypeptide(L)'
;MFQKLSRRPLAVALCLAATVPTTLASSAELPGGPARLAAPSPQLPAATKVAVRTANGPFTVTPERRALLNTIRYAEGTWKGGRAEGYRVLYGGQLFQGFQRHPEISVRRMYTSAAAGAYQFLPSTWHEVSRRLGLRSFEPHNQDQAALYLIQRRRALTRFDRQGLDSEVMARLAPEWASIPYRHGGSYYGQPVKSRQELSRFYQAALGEARRNGSSSDSRENANPA
;
A
#
# COMPACT_ATOMS: atom_id res chain seq x y z
N MET A 1 -50.56 8.80 -1.19
CA MET A 1 -49.67 9.87 -0.72
C MET A 1 -48.23 9.41 -0.96
N PHE A 2 -47.69 9.70 -2.15
CA PHE A 2 -46.38 9.19 -2.59
C PHE A 2 -45.29 10.25 -2.33
N GLN A 3 -44.29 9.90 -1.52
CA GLN A 3 -43.13 10.76 -1.26
C GLN A 3 -42.02 10.50 -2.29
N LYS A 4 -41.54 11.59 -2.90
CA LYS A 4 -40.59 11.64 -4.02
C LYS A 4 -39.19 11.15 -3.61
N LEU A 5 -38.62 10.24 -4.40
CA LEU A 5 -37.19 9.95 -4.45
C LEU A 5 -36.43 11.15 -5.06
N SER A 6 -35.52 11.75 -4.29
CA SER A 6 -34.56 12.73 -4.80
C SER A 6 -33.33 12.01 -5.36
N ARG A 7 -33.16 12.03 -6.69
CA ARG A 7 -31.95 11.59 -7.38
C ARG A 7 -30.94 12.74 -7.37
N ARG A 8 -29.79 12.56 -6.73
CA ARG A 8 -28.64 13.47 -6.86
C ARG A 8 -27.75 13.01 -8.03
N PRO A 9 -27.29 13.92 -8.92
CA PRO A 9 -26.49 13.54 -10.07
C PRO A 9 -25.04 13.19 -9.70
N LEU A 10 -24.48 12.21 -10.42
CA LEU A 10 -23.07 11.82 -10.43
C LEU A 10 -22.21 12.94 -11.03
N ALA A 11 -21.18 13.39 -10.32
CA ALA A 11 -20.08 14.14 -10.89
C ALA A 11 -19.09 13.17 -11.55
N VAL A 12 -19.09 13.15 -12.88
CA VAL A 12 -18.08 12.52 -13.73
C VAL A 12 -16.91 13.51 -13.82
N ALA A 13 -15.77 13.19 -13.21
CA ALA A 13 -14.54 13.97 -13.39
C ALA A 13 -13.73 13.37 -14.56
N LEU A 14 -14.01 13.89 -15.75
CA LEU A 14 -13.25 13.70 -16.97
C LEU A 14 -12.02 14.63 -16.92
N CYS A 15 -10.81 14.08 -17.10
CA CYS A 15 -9.59 14.88 -17.24
C CYS A 15 -9.61 15.61 -18.60
N LEU A 16 -9.79 16.94 -18.58
CA LEU A 16 -9.59 17.80 -19.75
C LEU A 16 -8.15 18.33 -19.76
N ALA A 17 -7.43 18.04 -20.85
CA ALA A 17 -6.15 18.61 -21.18
C ALA A 17 -6.32 20.09 -21.58
N ALA A 18 -5.58 20.99 -20.93
CA ALA A 18 -5.52 22.38 -21.31
C ALA A 18 -4.47 22.58 -22.43
N THR A 19 -4.93 22.99 -23.61
CA THR A 19 -4.12 23.52 -24.69
C THR A 19 -3.88 25.02 -24.48
N VAL A 20 -2.62 25.45 -24.48
CA VAL A 20 -2.22 26.86 -24.41
C VAL A 20 -1.95 27.39 -25.84
N PRO A 21 -2.33 28.63 -26.20
CA PRO A 21 -2.12 29.16 -27.53
C PRO A 21 -0.66 29.63 -27.73
N THR A 22 -0.18 29.42 -28.95
CA THR A 22 1.12 29.87 -29.46
C THR A 22 1.05 31.36 -29.80
N THR A 23 1.88 32.19 -29.17
CA THR A 23 2.19 33.55 -29.63
C THR A 23 3.66 33.64 -30.05
N LEU A 24 3.88 34.03 -31.30
CA LEU A 24 5.17 34.39 -31.87
C LEU A 24 5.51 35.82 -31.44
N ALA A 25 6.68 36.03 -30.84
CA ALA A 25 7.30 37.33 -30.73
C ALA A 25 8.82 37.21 -30.88
N SER A 26 9.35 38.14 -31.67
CA SER A 26 10.65 38.18 -32.32
C SER A 26 11.80 38.59 -31.38
N SER A 27 13.00 38.15 -31.77
CA SER A 27 14.31 38.33 -31.14
C SER A 27 14.74 39.78 -30.86
N ALA A 28 15.44 39.96 -29.75
CA ALA A 28 16.47 40.99 -29.57
C ALA A 28 17.58 40.42 -28.68
N GLU A 29 18.81 40.42 -29.19
CA GLU A 29 20.05 39.95 -28.54
C GLU A 29 20.82 41.12 -27.86
N LEU A 30 21.81 40.70 -27.04
CA LEU A 30 23.02 41.38 -26.51
C LEU A 30 23.04 41.68 -24.98
N PRO A 31 24.22 41.76 -24.32
CA PRO A 31 25.07 40.61 -23.97
C PRO A 31 25.64 40.66 -22.52
N GLY A 32 26.19 39.53 -22.03
CA GLY A 32 27.22 39.52 -20.97
C GLY A 32 26.75 39.18 -19.55
N GLY A 33 27.17 38.02 -19.04
CA GLY A 33 27.08 37.65 -17.62
C GLY A 33 27.37 36.17 -17.37
N PRO A 34 28.11 35.81 -16.30
CA PRO A 34 29.11 34.74 -16.34
C PRO A 34 28.56 33.32 -16.23
N ALA A 35 29.34 32.39 -16.80
CA ALA A 35 29.22 30.95 -16.66
C ALA A 35 28.93 30.53 -15.21
N ARG A 36 27.69 30.07 -14.97
CA ARG A 36 27.34 29.34 -13.75
C ARG A 36 27.73 27.88 -13.92
N LEU A 37 28.80 27.52 -13.24
CA LEU A 37 29.25 26.18 -12.94
C LEU A 37 28.07 25.26 -12.61
N ALA A 38 27.95 24.17 -13.37
CA ALA A 38 27.05 23.08 -13.06
C ALA A 38 27.34 22.56 -11.64
N ALA A 39 26.35 22.64 -10.76
CA ALA A 39 26.42 21.99 -9.47
C ALA A 39 26.41 20.46 -9.69
N PRO A 40 27.38 19.70 -9.16
CA PRO A 40 27.37 18.25 -9.26
C PRO A 40 26.17 17.69 -8.48
N SER A 41 25.42 16.81 -9.13
CA SER A 41 24.42 15.99 -8.45
C SER A 41 25.10 15.19 -7.33
N PRO A 42 24.58 15.15 -6.09
CA PRO A 42 25.09 14.21 -5.10
C PRO A 42 24.67 12.79 -5.50
N GLN A 43 25.55 12.08 -6.20
CA GLN A 43 25.48 10.64 -6.33
C GLN A 43 25.66 10.03 -4.93
N LEU A 44 24.59 9.42 -4.43
CA LEU A 44 24.66 8.54 -3.26
C LEU A 44 25.69 7.43 -3.56
N PRO A 45 26.60 7.10 -2.62
CA PRO A 45 27.58 6.05 -2.85
C PRO A 45 26.87 4.73 -3.11
N ALA A 46 27.32 4.03 -4.16
CA ALA A 46 26.93 2.67 -4.47
C ALA A 46 27.29 1.77 -3.27
N ALA A 47 26.29 1.45 -2.45
CA ALA A 47 26.44 0.48 -1.39
C ALA A 47 26.43 -0.92 -2.01
N THR A 48 27.61 -1.38 -2.42
CA THR A 48 27.86 -2.79 -2.74
C THR A 48 27.82 -3.59 -1.45
N LYS A 49 26.62 -4.04 -1.05
CA LYS A 49 26.45 -5.26 -0.29
C LYS A 49 25.57 -6.15 -1.14
N VAL A 50 26.13 -7.28 -1.58
CA VAL A 50 25.34 -8.39 -2.13
C VAL A 50 24.34 -8.76 -1.05
N ALA A 51 23.12 -8.24 -1.18
CA ALA A 51 22.02 -8.62 -0.32
C ALA A 51 21.80 -10.10 -0.58
N VAL A 52 22.10 -10.93 0.41
CA VAL A 52 21.55 -12.27 0.49
C VAL A 52 20.06 -12.09 0.28
N ARG A 53 19.56 -12.49 -0.90
CA ARG A 53 18.12 -12.53 -1.17
C ARG A 53 17.59 -13.61 -0.25
N THR A 54 17.20 -13.22 0.96
CA THR A 54 16.41 -14.10 1.80
C THR A 54 15.20 -14.51 0.96
N ALA A 55 14.83 -15.79 1.01
CA ALA A 55 13.67 -16.31 0.27
C ALA A 55 12.37 -15.51 0.58
N ASN A 56 12.39 -14.70 1.64
CA ASN A 56 11.27 -13.92 2.17
C ASN A 56 11.25 -12.44 1.76
N GLY A 57 12.19 -11.96 0.93
CA GLY A 57 12.26 -10.56 0.50
C GLY A 57 12.94 -9.62 1.52
N PRO A 58 13.08 -8.31 1.18
CA PRO A 58 13.96 -7.40 1.91
C PRO A 58 13.43 -6.95 3.29
N PHE A 59 12.15 -7.14 3.59
CA PHE A 59 11.54 -6.72 4.86
C PHE A 59 11.30 -7.93 5.76
N THR A 60 11.92 -7.92 6.94
CA THR A 60 11.58 -8.87 8.01
C THR A 60 10.15 -8.66 8.47
N VAL A 61 9.39 -9.75 8.57
CA VAL A 61 8.02 -9.73 9.09
C VAL A 61 8.02 -10.13 10.57
N THR A 62 8.16 -9.14 11.46
CA THR A 62 8.02 -9.32 12.91
C THR A 62 6.55 -9.57 13.29
N PRO A 63 6.24 -10.04 14.52
CA PRO A 63 4.86 -10.14 15.00
C PRO A 63 4.08 -8.82 14.90
N GLU A 64 4.72 -7.69 15.20
CA GLU A 64 4.15 -6.34 15.07
C GLU A 64 3.82 -6.03 13.61
N ARG A 65 4.77 -6.26 12.69
CA ARG A 65 4.55 -6.02 11.27
C ARG A 65 3.48 -6.96 10.69
N ARG A 66 3.44 -8.22 11.14
CA ARG A 66 2.37 -9.17 10.80
C ARG A 66 1.01 -8.66 11.27
N ALA A 67 0.91 -8.17 12.49
CA ALA A 67 -0.32 -7.57 13.01
C ALA A 67 -0.74 -6.33 12.23
N LEU A 68 0.20 -5.44 11.87
CA LEU A 68 -0.07 -4.28 11.03
C LEU A 68 -0.61 -4.68 9.65
N LEU A 69 0.05 -5.63 9.00
CA LEU A 69 -0.38 -6.18 7.71
C LEU A 69 -1.80 -6.77 7.80
N ASN A 70 -2.09 -7.52 8.87
CA ASN A 70 -3.43 -8.05 9.11
C ASN A 70 -4.46 -6.94 9.34
N THR A 71 -4.10 -5.86 10.03
CA THR A 71 -4.98 -4.68 10.20
C THR A 71 -5.29 -3.99 8.89
N ILE A 72 -4.32 -3.88 7.96
CA ILE A 72 -4.56 -3.33 6.62
C ILE A 72 -5.53 -4.25 5.86
N ARG A 73 -5.31 -5.57 5.90
CA ARG A 73 -6.22 -6.55 5.29
C ARG A 73 -7.64 -6.42 5.84
N TYR A 74 -7.77 -6.19 7.14
CA TYR A 74 -9.05 -5.99 7.79
C TYR A 74 -9.73 -4.69 7.33
N ALA A 75 -8.98 -3.58 7.27
CA ALA A 75 -9.47 -2.30 6.78
C ALA A 75 -10.01 -2.41 5.35
N GLU A 76 -9.25 -3.07 4.46
CA GLU A 76 -9.60 -3.28 3.05
C GLU A 76 -10.64 -4.39 2.83
N GLY A 77 -11.14 -5.05 3.89
CA GLY A 77 -12.16 -6.09 3.79
C GLY A 77 -11.68 -7.44 3.25
N THR A 78 -10.37 -7.67 3.20
CA THR A 78 -9.74 -8.89 2.69
C THR A 78 -9.30 -9.84 3.80
N TRP A 79 -9.42 -9.45 5.07
CA TRP A 79 -9.16 -10.32 6.21
C TRP A 79 -10.17 -11.47 6.27
N LYS A 80 -9.67 -12.71 6.17
CA LYS A 80 -10.46 -13.94 6.26
C LYS A 80 -10.07 -14.79 7.47
N GLY A 81 -9.74 -14.16 8.60
CA GLY A 81 -9.25 -14.88 9.78
C GLY A 81 -7.86 -15.46 9.56
N GLY A 82 -6.95 -14.69 8.96
CA GLY A 82 -5.58 -15.14 8.66
C GLY A 82 -5.43 -16.06 7.45
N ARG A 83 -6.51 -16.64 6.95
CA ARG A 83 -6.47 -17.63 5.86
C ARG A 83 -5.98 -17.06 4.51
N ALA A 84 -5.51 -17.98 3.66
CA ALA A 84 -4.86 -17.68 2.38
C ALA A 84 -5.79 -17.04 1.34
N GLU A 85 -7.10 -17.28 1.41
CA GLU A 85 -8.08 -16.73 0.47
C GLU A 85 -8.12 -15.20 0.51
N GLY A 86 -7.76 -14.59 1.64
CA GLY A 86 -7.63 -13.14 1.74
C GLY A 86 -6.64 -12.53 0.75
N TYR A 87 -5.62 -13.30 0.34
CA TYR A 87 -4.64 -12.88 -0.67
C TYR A 87 -5.16 -12.97 -2.11
N ARG A 88 -6.37 -13.51 -2.30
CA ARG A 88 -6.99 -13.73 -3.62
C ARG A 88 -8.16 -12.79 -3.90
N VAL A 89 -8.46 -11.87 -2.99
CA VAL A 89 -9.66 -11.04 -3.07
C VAL A 89 -9.51 -9.98 -4.17
N LEU A 90 -10.43 -9.96 -5.12
CA LEU A 90 -10.65 -8.86 -6.06
C LEU A 90 -11.52 -7.79 -5.40
N TYR A 91 -11.43 -6.56 -5.89
CA TYR A 91 -12.42 -5.53 -5.59
C TYR A 91 -13.84 -6.07 -5.83
N GLY A 92 -14.73 -5.87 -4.86
CA GLY A 92 -16.08 -6.43 -4.89
C GLY A 92 -16.20 -7.86 -4.32
N GLY A 93 -15.11 -8.46 -3.84
CA GLY A 93 -15.13 -9.65 -2.97
C GLY A 93 -15.00 -11.01 -3.65
N GLN A 94 -14.98 -11.07 -4.98
CA GLN A 94 -14.68 -12.30 -5.72
C GLN A 94 -13.23 -12.73 -5.52
N LEU A 95 -12.92 -13.99 -5.82
CA LEU A 95 -11.55 -14.52 -5.73
C LEU A 95 -10.96 -14.71 -7.13
N PHE A 96 -9.71 -14.30 -7.33
CA PHE A 96 -8.95 -14.68 -8.52
C PHE A 96 -8.22 -16.02 -8.34
N GLN A 97 -7.78 -16.60 -9.45
CA GLN A 97 -7.06 -17.86 -9.50
C GLN A 97 -5.61 -17.63 -9.93
N GLY A 98 -4.69 -18.39 -9.32
CA GLY A 98 -3.26 -18.31 -9.60
C GLY A 98 -2.62 -17.05 -9.04
N PHE A 99 -1.33 -17.13 -8.71
CA PHE A 99 -0.53 -16.03 -8.17
C PHE A 99 0.64 -15.64 -9.08
N GLN A 100 0.67 -16.14 -10.32
CA GLN A 100 1.76 -15.92 -11.26
C GLN A 100 1.95 -14.43 -11.59
N ARG A 101 0.86 -13.65 -11.57
CA ARG A 101 0.84 -12.20 -11.77
C ARG A 101 -0.34 -11.57 -11.03
N HIS A 102 -0.31 -10.24 -10.92
CA HIS A 102 -1.51 -9.50 -10.52
C HIS A 102 -2.62 -9.78 -11.56
N PRO A 103 -3.88 -10.01 -11.13
CA PRO A 103 -4.93 -10.48 -12.04
C PRO A 103 -5.37 -9.41 -13.05
N GLU A 104 -5.23 -8.13 -12.71
CA GLU A 104 -5.60 -6.98 -13.56
C GLU A 104 -7.06 -6.99 -14.03
N ILE A 105 -7.93 -7.69 -13.28
CA ILE A 105 -9.36 -7.79 -13.57
C ILE A 105 -10.06 -6.54 -13.02
N SER A 106 -10.63 -5.74 -13.92
CA SER A 106 -11.45 -4.57 -13.55
C SER A 106 -12.87 -4.99 -13.19
N VAL A 107 -13.31 -4.67 -11.97
CA VAL A 107 -14.65 -4.94 -11.47
C VAL A 107 -15.43 -3.62 -11.32
N ARG A 108 -16.68 -3.60 -11.80
CA ARG A 108 -17.61 -2.46 -11.66
C ARG A 108 -18.62 -2.71 -10.53
N ARG A 109 -18.58 -1.88 -9.49
CA ARG A 109 -19.54 -1.86 -8.36
C ARG A 109 -19.90 -0.40 -8.08
N MET A 110 -19.72 0.06 -6.83
CA MET A 110 -19.80 1.48 -6.48
C MET A 110 -18.75 2.29 -7.26
N TYR A 111 -17.56 1.70 -7.44
CA TYR A 111 -16.48 2.23 -8.27
C TYR A 111 -16.10 1.21 -9.35
N THR A 112 -15.36 1.66 -10.36
CA THR A 112 -14.65 0.75 -11.27
C THR A 112 -13.22 0.63 -10.79
N SER A 113 -12.79 -0.55 -10.39
CA SER A 113 -11.44 -0.76 -9.86
C SER A 113 -10.90 -2.14 -10.21
N ALA A 114 -9.59 -2.21 -10.47
CA ALA A 114 -8.84 -3.43 -10.66
C ALA A 114 -8.03 -3.82 -9.41
N ALA A 115 -8.40 -3.30 -8.25
CA ALA A 115 -7.73 -3.60 -6.99
C ALA A 115 -7.82 -5.10 -6.67
N ALA A 116 -6.70 -5.70 -6.28
CA ALA A 116 -6.66 -7.12 -5.95
C ALA A 116 -5.67 -7.47 -4.82
N GLY A 117 -5.85 -8.66 -4.28
CA GLY A 117 -5.01 -9.24 -3.25
C GLY A 117 -5.34 -8.73 -1.85
N ALA A 118 -4.55 -9.20 -0.88
CA ALA A 118 -4.70 -8.90 0.53
C ALA A 118 -4.67 -7.40 0.82
N TYR A 119 -3.92 -6.64 0.03
CA TYR A 119 -3.71 -5.20 0.24
C TYR A 119 -4.34 -4.35 -0.85
N GLN A 120 -5.25 -4.94 -1.65
CA GLN A 120 -6.00 -4.25 -2.70
C GLN A 120 -5.11 -3.40 -3.63
N PHE A 121 -3.98 -3.96 -4.08
CA PHE A 121 -3.07 -3.28 -4.99
C PHE A 121 -3.77 -2.94 -6.30
N LEU A 122 -3.56 -1.73 -6.80
CA LEU A 122 -3.88 -1.38 -8.18
C LEU A 122 -2.79 -1.92 -9.13
N PRO A 123 -3.12 -2.22 -10.41
CA PRO A 123 -2.15 -2.71 -11.38
C PRO A 123 -0.89 -1.84 -11.49
N SER A 124 -1.05 -0.52 -11.54
CA SER A 124 0.07 0.43 -11.64
C SER A 124 0.97 0.39 -10.41
N THR A 125 0.38 0.41 -9.21
CA THR A 125 1.11 0.30 -7.94
C THR A 125 1.85 -1.02 -7.85
N TRP A 126 1.19 -2.13 -8.18
CA TRP A 126 1.84 -3.45 -8.19
C TRP A 126 3.01 -3.48 -9.18
N HIS A 127 2.83 -2.98 -10.41
CA HIS A 127 3.89 -2.96 -11.42
C HIS A 127 5.09 -2.10 -10.99
N GLU A 128 4.87 -0.97 -10.33
CA GLU A 128 5.95 -0.15 -9.77
C GLU A 128 6.72 -0.91 -8.69
N VAL A 129 6.02 -1.42 -7.68
CA VAL A 129 6.62 -2.04 -6.50
C VAL A 129 7.30 -3.37 -6.84
N SER A 130 6.65 -4.20 -7.66
CA SER A 130 7.20 -5.48 -8.10
C SER A 130 8.51 -5.30 -8.86
N ARG A 131 8.61 -4.32 -9.77
CA ARG A 131 9.87 -3.97 -10.43
C ARG A 131 10.92 -3.47 -9.43
N ARG A 132 10.53 -2.57 -8.53
CA ARG A 132 11.46 -1.98 -7.55
C ARG A 132 12.08 -3.03 -6.62
N LEU A 133 11.34 -4.06 -6.27
CA LEU A 133 11.77 -5.12 -5.35
C LEU A 133 12.20 -6.42 -6.06
N GLY A 134 12.04 -6.51 -7.39
CA GLY A 134 12.30 -7.73 -8.16
C GLY A 134 11.33 -8.88 -7.84
N LEU A 135 10.07 -8.58 -7.52
CA LEU A 135 9.03 -9.58 -7.25
C LEU A 135 8.53 -10.18 -8.57
N ARG A 136 8.57 -11.51 -8.69
CA ARG A 136 8.23 -12.21 -9.94
C ARG A 136 6.83 -12.84 -9.96
N SER A 137 6.13 -12.77 -8.84
CA SER A 137 4.78 -13.33 -8.68
C SER A 137 3.99 -12.50 -7.68
N PHE A 138 2.67 -12.65 -7.72
CA PHE A 138 1.70 -12.07 -6.80
C PHE A 138 1.38 -12.99 -5.61
N GLU A 139 2.30 -13.90 -5.27
CA GLU A 139 2.17 -14.83 -4.13
C GLU A 139 2.01 -14.07 -2.80
N PRO A 140 1.39 -14.69 -1.77
CA PRO A 140 1.13 -14.03 -0.49
C PRO A 140 2.34 -13.32 0.14
N HIS A 141 3.51 -13.97 0.14
CA HIS A 141 4.73 -13.37 0.68
C HIS A 141 5.18 -12.13 -0.11
N ASN A 142 5.05 -12.14 -1.45
CA ASN A 142 5.39 -10.99 -2.29
C ASN A 142 4.40 -9.84 -2.10
N GLN A 143 3.12 -10.14 -1.86
CA GLN A 143 2.14 -9.13 -1.46
C GLN A 143 2.50 -8.48 -0.13
N ASP A 144 2.92 -9.26 0.87
CA ASP A 144 3.39 -8.73 2.17
C ASP A 144 4.61 -7.81 2.01
N GLN A 145 5.59 -8.23 1.21
CA GLN A 145 6.80 -7.43 0.93
C GLN A 145 6.46 -6.13 0.20
N ALA A 146 5.55 -6.18 -0.77
CA ALA A 146 5.09 -4.99 -1.47
C ALA A 146 4.36 -4.02 -0.52
N ALA A 147 3.53 -4.55 0.41
CA ALA A 147 2.84 -3.72 1.39
C ALA A 147 3.83 -3.06 2.37
N LEU A 148 4.81 -3.81 2.89
CA LEU A 148 5.86 -3.26 3.75
C LEU A 148 6.70 -2.20 3.05
N TYR A 149 6.96 -2.37 1.76
CA TYR A 149 7.61 -1.33 0.95
C TYR A 149 6.77 -0.05 0.86
N LEU A 150 5.46 -0.16 0.63
CA LEU A 150 4.57 1.01 0.59
C LEU A 150 4.49 1.72 1.96
N ILE A 151 4.43 0.95 3.05
CA ILE A 151 4.48 1.47 4.42
C ILE A 151 5.79 2.25 4.65
N GLN A 152 6.92 1.71 4.18
CA GLN A 152 8.22 2.39 4.25
C GLN A 152 8.27 3.64 3.37
N ARG A 153 7.74 3.58 2.14
CA ARG A 153 7.67 4.71 1.20
C ARG A 153 6.87 5.89 1.78
N ARG A 154 5.83 5.60 2.58
CA ARG A 154 5.06 6.59 3.33
C ARG A 154 5.73 7.07 4.63
N ARG A 155 6.99 6.68 4.87
CA ARG A 155 7.74 6.97 6.10
C ARG A 155 7.00 6.51 7.37
N ALA A 156 6.20 5.46 7.26
CA ALA A 156 5.39 4.96 8.36
C ALA A 156 6.07 3.78 9.08
N LEU A 157 6.89 2.97 8.38
CA LEU A 157 7.43 1.73 8.93
C LEU A 157 8.33 1.96 10.15
N THR A 158 9.33 2.85 10.03
CA THR A 158 10.23 3.17 11.17
C THR A 158 9.49 3.77 12.35
N ARG A 159 8.45 4.59 12.11
CA ARG A 159 7.61 5.14 13.19
C ARG A 159 6.83 4.01 13.86
N PHE A 160 6.19 3.17 13.06
CA PHE A 160 5.43 2.02 13.53
C PHE A 160 6.30 1.08 14.36
N ASP A 161 7.51 0.75 13.90
CA ASP A 161 8.42 -0.14 14.62
C ASP A 161 8.81 0.44 16.00
N ARG A 162 8.78 1.77 16.17
CA ARG A 162 9.12 2.45 17.43
C ARG A 162 7.93 2.72 18.34
N GLN A 163 6.76 3.00 17.77
CA GLN A 163 5.61 3.55 18.50
C GLN A 163 4.34 2.68 18.40
N GLY A 164 4.37 1.62 17.60
CA GLY A 164 3.20 0.81 17.28
C GLY A 164 2.22 1.55 16.37
N LEU A 165 0.98 1.02 16.30
CA LEU A 165 -0.08 1.59 15.48
C LEU A 165 -0.76 2.76 16.18
N ASP A 166 -0.28 3.98 15.91
CA ASP A 166 -0.87 5.24 16.38
C ASP A 166 -1.62 6.01 15.28
N SER A 167 -2.24 7.13 15.64
CA SER A 167 -3.01 7.98 14.72
C SER A 167 -2.18 8.58 13.60
N GLU A 168 -0.89 8.85 13.84
CA GLU A 168 0.03 9.41 12.85
C GLU A 168 0.50 8.34 11.85
N VAL A 169 0.75 7.11 12.31
CA VAL A 169 0.97 5.95 11.43
C VAL A 169 -0.25 5.77 10.54
N MET A 170 -1.46 5.68 11.10
CA MET A 170 -2.70 5.56 10.29
C MET A 170 -2.83 6.69 9.27
N ALA A 171 -2.58 7.94 9.68
CA ALA A 171 -2.63 9.09 8.77
C ALA A 171 -1.61 9.00 7.63
N ARG A 172 -0.41 8.44 7.86
CA ARG A 172 0.59 8.20 6.80
C ARG A 172 0.19 7.08 5.84
N LEU A 173 -0.58 6.10 6.31
CA LEU A 173 -1.06 4.97 5.50
C LEU A 173 -2.31 5.31 4.67
N ALA A 174 -3.14 6.25 5.11
CA ALA A 174 -4.41 6.61 4.46
C ALA A 174 -4.30 6.97 2.96
N PRO A 175 -3.22 7.61 2.47
CA PRO A 175 -3.04 7.85 1.03
C PRO A 175 -2.60 6.61 0.21
N GLU A 176 -2.45 5.44 0.83
CA GLU A 176 -2.23 4.16 0.12
C GLU A 176 -3.47 3.25 0.22
N TRP A 177 -4.11 3.22 1.39
CA TRP A 177 -5.29 2.37 1.65
C TRP A 177 -6.49 3.22 2.02
N ALA A 178 -7.48 3.25 1.13
CA ALA A 178 -8.59 4.17 1.19
C ALA A 178 -9.51 3.95 2.41
N SER A 179 -9.46 2.76 3.00
CA SER A 179 -10.27 2.38 4.16
C SER A 179 -9.64 2.79 5.50
N ILE A 180 -8.44 3.36 5.49
CA ILE A 180 -7.72 3.85 6.68
C ILE A 180 -8.01 5.34 6.90
N PRO A 181 -8.33 5.78 8.13
CA PRO A 181 -8.66 7.16 8.42
C PRO A 181 -7.44 8.09 8.36
N TYR A 182 -7.60 9.26 7.74
CA TYR A 182 -6.60 10.33 7.71
C TYR A 182 -6.62 11.17 9.01
N ARG A 183 -5.90 12.30 9.05
CA ARG A 183 -5.73 13.18 10.24
C ARG A 183 -7.06 13.63 10.88
N HIS A 184 -8.07 13.93 10.06
CA HIS A 184 -9.39 14.38 10.51
C HIS A 184 -10.34 13.22 10.87
N GLY A 185 -9.90 11.97 10.81
CA GLY A 185 -10.70 10.78 11.13
C GLY A 185 -11.57 10.25 9.98
N GLY A 186 -11.68 10.99 8.87
CA GLY A 186 -12.34 10.55 7.63
C GLY A 186 -11.35 10.05 6.57
N SER A 187 -11.86 9.80 5.36
CA SER A 187 -11.06 9.29 4.25
C SER A 187 -10.18 10.33 3.60
N TYR A 188 -9.05 9.88 3.08
CA TYR A 188 -8.25 10.67 2.15
C TYR A 188 -8.95 10.87 0.80
N TYR A 189 -9.82 9.94 0.39
CA TYR A 189 -10.47 9.91 -0.93
C TYR A 189 -11.99 10.16 -0.90
N GLY A 190 -12.55 10.57 0.24
CA GLY A 190 -14.00 10.73 0.41
C GLY A 190 -14.80 9.41 0.41
N GLN A 191 -14.12 8.28 0.59
CA GLN A 191 -14.74 6.94 0.69
C GLN A 191 -15.06 6.58 2.15
N PRO A 192 -15.85 5.53 2.44
CA PRO A 192 -16.00 5.04 3.81
C PRO A 192 -14.67 4.56 4.40
N VAL A 193 -14.43 4.81 5.69
CA VAL A 193 -13.24 4.34 6.44
C VAL A 193 -13.64 3.59 7.69
N LYS A 194 -12.72 2.76 8.18
CA LYS A 194 -12.79 2.21 9.54
C LYS A 194 -12.43 3.27 10.58
N SER A 195 -13.01 3.18 11.78
CA SER A 195 -12.61 4.07 12.87
C SER A 195 -11.21 3.74 13.38
N ARG A 196 -10.47 4.73 13.88
CA ARG A 196 -9.15 4.49 14.49
C ARG A 196 -9.22 3.49 15.63
N GLN A 197 -10.25 3.61 16.47
CA GLN A 197 -10.43 2.72 17.62
C GLN A 197 -10.68 1.28 17.19
N GLU A 198 -11.48 1.06 16.15
CA GLU A 198 -11.70 -0.27 15.57
C GLU A 198 -10.40 -0.88 15.06
N LEU A 199 -9.60 -0.13 14.29
CA LEU A 199 -8.32 -0.59 13.77
C LEU A 199 -7.30 -0.88 14.88
N SER A 200 -7.23 -0.03 15.91
CA SER A 200 -6.36 -0.26 17.07
C SER A 200 -6.77 -1.52 17.84
N ARG A 201 -8.07 -1.74 18.06
CA ARG A 201 -8.57 -2.97 18.72
C ARG A 201 -8.20 -4.22 17.92
N PHE A 202 -8.44 -4.19 16.61
CA PHE A 202 -8.09 -5.31 15.74
C PHE A 202 -6.58 -5.59 15.75
N TYR A 203 -5.75 -4.54 15.66
CA TYR A 203 -4.29 -4.67 15.72
C TYR A 203 -3.82 -5.37 16.99
N GLN A 204 -4.33 -4.98 18.16
CA GLN A 204 -3.92 -5.59 19.43
C GLN A 204 -4.28 -7.08 19.50
N ALA A 205 -5.46 -7.46 19.00
CA ALA A 205 -5.85 -8.87 18.93
C ALA A 205 -4.92 -9.66 17.98
N ALA A 206 -4.68 -9.13 16.78
CA ALA A 206 -3.80 -9.74 15.79
C ALA A 206 -2.35 -9.84 16.28
N LEU A 207 -1.87 -8.87 17.07
CA LEU A 207 -0.55 -8.90 17.68
C LEU A 207 -0.42 -10.02 18.71
N GLY A 208 -1.44 -10.20 19.56
CA GLY A 208 -1.48 -11.30 20.51
C GLY A 208 -1.39 -12.67 19.82
N GLU A 209 -2.14 -12.85 18.72
CA GLU A 209 -2.05 -14.07 17.91
C GLU A 209 -0.68 -14.25 17.26
N ALA A 210 -0.13 -13.21 16.63
CA ALA A 210 1.16 -13.28 15.96
C ALA A 210 2.31 -13.65 16.92
N ARG A 211 2.30 -13.10 18.14
CA ARG A 211 3.30 -13.41 19.17
C ARG A 211 3.19 -14.86 19.66
N ARG A 212 1.97 -15.37 19.89
CA ARG A 212 1.77 -16.78 20.28
C ARG A 212 2.26 -17.75 19.21
N ASN A 213 2.02 -17.43 17.93
CA ASN A 213 2.45 -18.27 16.82
C ASN A 213 3.99 -18.29 16.69
N GLY A 214 4.66 -17.14 16.90
CA GLY A 214 6.13 -17.06 16.93
C GLY A 214 6.76 -17.86 18.07
N SER A 215 6.23 -17.76 19.28
CA SER A 215 6.73 -18.57 20.42
C SER A 215 6.52 -20.08 20.23
N SER A 216 5.51 -20.47 19.44
CA SER A 216 5.19 -21.87 19.14
C SER A 216 6.05 -22.46 18.03
N SER A 217 6.65 -21.63 17.15
CA SER A 217 7.64 -22.09 16.17
C SER A 217 9.00 -22.32 16.84
N ASP A 218 9.43 -21.41 17.70
CA ASP A 218 10.74 -21.49 18.36
C ASP A 218 10.82 -22.70 19.32
N SER A 219 9.70 -23.04 19.99
CA SER A 219 9.64 -24.22 20.85
C SER A 219 9.67 -25.56 20.10
N ARG A 220 9.23 -25.60 18.83
CA ARG A 220 9.26 -26.82 18.00
C ARG A 220 10.64 -27.07 17.39
N GLU A 221 11.38 -26.01 17.08
CA GLU A 221 12.75 -26.10 16.56
C GLU A 221 13.75 -26.57 17.64
N ASN A 222 13.50 -26.23 18.92
CA ASN A 222 14.31 -26.69 20.06
C ASN A 222 13.92 -28.06 20.63
N ALA A 223 12.83 -28.68 20.18
CA ALA A 223 12.34 -29.96 20.73
C ALA A 223 12.83 -31.19 19.96
N ASN A 224 13.69 -31.03 18.94
CA ASN A 224 14.29 -32.15 18.21
C ASN A 224 15.83 -32.11 18.25
N PRO A 225 16.47 -32.44 19.38
CA PRO A 225 17.88 -32.83 19.36
C PRO A 225 17.97 -34.27 18.85
N ALA A 226 18.47 -34.41 17.62
CA ALA A 226 18.89 -35.64 16.93
C ALA A 226 17.81 -36.71 16.65
#